data_AF-A0A662VQJ2-F1
#
_entry.id   AF-A0A662VQJ2-F1
#
_cell.length_a   1.000
_cell.length_b   1.000
_cell.length_c   1.000
_cell.angle_alpha   90.00
_cell.angle_beta   90.00
_cell.angle_gamma   90.00
#
_symmetry.space_group_name_H-M   'P 1'
#
loop_
_entity.id
_entity.type
_entity.pdbx_description
1 polymer ?
#
loop_
_entity_poly.entity_id
_entity_poly.type
_entity_poly.pdbx_seq_one_letter_code
_entity_poly.pdbx_strand_id
1 'polypeptide(L)'
;MFDDPIHGKMVAAGSPAKLSKTPGRIKWVGPCGSSQYVLKKLLGLREEKIQELAKERVIAFWVDFIGRRPLKDFDYERGPIFNWEQVLR
;
A
#
# COMPACT_ATOMS: atom_id res chain seq x y z
N MET A 1 -13.82 -9.89 -9.22
CA MET A 1 -13.51 -10.27 -7.83
C MET A 1 -12.00 -10.47 -7.73
N PHE A 2 -11.37 -9.99 -6.67
CA PHE A 2 -9.94 -10.18 -6.39
C PHE A 2 -9.76 -10.34 -4.88
N ASP A 3 -8.62 -10.90 -4.46
CA ASP A 3 -8.29 -11.08 -3.05
C ASP A 3 -7.33 -9.98 -2.61
N ASP A 4 -7.85 -9.06 -1.80
CA ASP A 4 -7.11 -7.93 -1.28
C ASP A 4 -6.37 -8.34 0.01
N PRO A 5 -5.05 -8.12 0.12
CA PRO A 5 -4.35 -8.55 1.32
C PRO A 5 -4.72 -7.77 2.60
N ILE A 6 -5.41 -6.63 2.52
CA ILE A 6 -5.93 -5.86 3.67
C ILE A 6 -7.40 -6.17 3.93
N HIS A 7 -8.20 -6.24 2.88
CA HIS A 7 -9.66 -6.29 2.97
C HIS A 7 -10.27 -7.66 2.63
N GLY A 8 -9.46 -8.64 2.22
CA GLY A 8 -9.89 -9.95 1.76
C GLY A 8 -10.63 -9.89 0.41
N LYS A 9 -11.63 -10.75 0.23
CA LYS A 9 -12.36 -10.87 -1.04
C LYS A 9 -13.14 -9.59 -1.39
N MET A 10 -12.75 -8.94 -2.47
CA MET A 10 -13.35 -7.68 -2.94
C MET A 10 -13.90 -7.77 -4.37
N VAL A 11 -14.83 -6.85 -4.68
CA VAL A 11 -15.37 -6.62 -6.02
C VAL A 11 -15.18 -5.16 -6.39
N ALA A 12 -14.58 -4.91 -7.55
CA ALA A 12 -14.42 -3.58 -8.12
C ALA A 12 -14.63 -3.62 -9.63
N ALA A 13 -15.02 -2.49 -10.21
CA ALA A 13 -15.04 -2.31 -11.66
C ALA A 13 -13.61 -2.46 -12.20
N GLY A 14 -13.40 -3.44 -13.08
CA GLY A 14 -12.11 -3.64 -13.73
C GLY A 14 -11.76 -2.53 -14.70
N SER A 15 -10.54 -2.54 -15.24
CA SER A 15 -10.14 -1.57 -16.27
C SER A 15 -11.12 -1.63 -17.46
N PRO A 16 -11.65 -0.49 -17.94
CA PRO A 16 -12.57 -0.46 -19.08
C PRO A 16 -11.86 -0.88 -20.36
N ALA A 17 -10.56 -0.58 -20.49
CA ALA A 17 -9.75 -0.99 -21.63
C ALA A 17 -9.44 -2.50 -21.57
N LYS A 18 -9.81 -3.23 -22.63
CA LYS A 18 -9.53 -4.66 -22.77
C LYS A 18 -8.40 -4.87 -23.78
N LEU A 19 -7.18 -5.04 -23.28
CA LEU A 19 -6.00 -5.28 -24.11
C LEU A 19 -5.75 -6.78 -24.27
N SER A 20 -5.50 -7.24 -25.49
CA SER A 20 -5.31 -8.68 -25.77
C SER A 20 -3.99 -9.24 -25.27
N LYS A 21 -2.92 -8.43 -25.28
CA LYS A 21 -1.57 -8.84 -24.83
C LYS A 21 -1.28 -8.49 -23.37
N THR A 22 -1.74 -7.34 -22.90
CA THR A 22 -1.40 -6.78 -21.58
C THR A 22 -2.64 -6.30 -20.82
N PRO A 23 -3.61 -7.19 -20.54
CA PRO A 23 -4.86 -6.77 -19.89
C PRO A 23 -4.59 -6.34 -18.44
N GLY A 24 -5.10 -5.17 -18.06
CA GLY A 24 -5.00 -4.68 -16.68
C GLY A 24 -5.62 -5.65 -15.66
N ARG A 25 -5.07 -5.66 -14.44
CA ARG A 25 -5.57 -6.43 -13.30
C ARG A 25 -5.58 -5.55 -12.06
N ILE A 26 -6.60 -5.72 -11.23
CA ILE A 26 -6.62 -5.15 -9.89
C ILE A 26 -5.97 -6.18 -8.99
N LYS A 27 -4.78 -5.87 -8.45
CA LYS A 27 -4.08 -6.75 -7.52
C LYS A 27 -4.52 -6.50 -6.07
N TRP A 28 -4.75 -5.24 -5.70
CA TRP A 28 -5.25 -4.80 -4.41
C TRP A 28 -5.81 -3.38 -4.51
N VAL A 29 -6.58 -2.98 -3.51
CA VAL A 29 -7.07 -1.62 -3.23
C VAL A 29 -6.37 -1.19 -1.94
N GLY A 30 -5.26 -0.50 -2.12
CA GLY A 30 -4.39 -0.10 -1.02
C GLY A 30 -4.76 1.27 -0.47
N PRO A 31 -4.57 1.52 0.83
CA PRO A 31 -4.66 2.86 1.37
C PRO A 31 -3.60 3.77 0.74
N CYS A 32 -3.98 5.02 0.50
CA CYS A 32 -3.13 6.05 -0.08
C CYS A 32 -2.23 6.64 1.01
N GLY A 33 -0.96 6.25 1.02
CA GLY A 33 0.03 6.64 2.01
C GLY A 33 1.45 6.45 1.50
N SER A 34 2.40 7.28 1.94
CA SER A 34 3.81 7.12 1.56
C SER A 34 4.30 5.75 2.03
N SER A 35 4.52 4.83 1.09
CA SER A 35 4.92 3.47 1.45
C SER A 35 6.34 3.54 2.01
N GLN A 36 6.57 3.01 3.21
CA GLN A 36 7.92 2.86 3.78
C GLN A 36 8.89 2.23 2.77
N TYR A 37 8.37 1.35 1.89
CA TYR A 37 9.10 0.82 0.76
C TYR A 37 9.74 1.90 -0.12
N VAL A 38 9.00 2.94 -0.54
CA VAL A 38 9.55 4.00 -1.39
C VAL A 38 10.67 4.72 -0.64
N LEU A 39 10.42 5.11 0.61
CA LEU A 39 11.38 5.85 1.42
C LEU A 39 12.66 5.03 1.69
N LYS A 40 12.52 3.76 2.07
CA LYS A 40 13.65 2.88 2.42
C LYS A 40 14.33 2.25 1.22
N LYS A 41 13.55 1.63 0.33
CA LYS A 41 14.06 0.78 -0.76
C LYS A 41 14.34 1.54 -2.04
N LEU A 42 13.52 2.53 -2.39
CA LEU A 42 13.74 3.31 -3.62
C LEU A 42 14.61 4.55 -3.36
N LEU A 43 14.37 5.27 -2.25
CA LEU A 43 15.11 6.49 -1.90
C LEU A 43 16.28 6.26 -0.95
N GLY A 44 16.43 5.05 -0.39
CA GLY A 44 17.57 4.71 0.47
C GLY A 44 17.60 5.45 1.81
N LEU A 45 16.47 6.01 2.28
CA LEU A 45 16.42 6.69 3.57
C LEU A 45 16.56 5.67 4.70
N ARG A 46 17.39 6.02 5.68
CA ARG A 46 17.51 5.25 6.93
C ARG A 46 16.28 5.43 7.79
N GLU A 47 16.02 4.46 8.66
CA GLU A 47 14.87 4.47 9.59
C GLU A 47 14.84 5.76 10.40
N GLU A 48 15.98 6.21 10.93
CA GLU A 48 16.05 7.37 11.82
C GLU A 48 15.58 8.63 11.08
N LYS A 49 15.95 8.78 9.80
CA LYS A 49 15.53 9.94 8.99
C LYS A 49 14.05 9.90 8.68
N ILE A 50 13.49 8.71 8.45
CA ILE A 50 12.05 8.55 8.24
C ILE A 50 11.28 8.94 9.51
N GLN A 51 11.74 8.49 10.68
CA GLN A 51 11.14 8.85 11.97
C GLN A 51 11.23 10.35 12.25
N GLU A 52 12.36 10.98 11.93
CA GLU A 52 12.55 12.44 12.02
C GLU A 52 11.53 13.19 11.15
N LEU A 53 11.44 12.83 9.86
CA LEU A 53 10.49 13.46 8.92
C LEU A 53 9.02 13.25 9.33
N ALA A 54 8.70 12.10 9.93
CA ALA A 54 7.36 11.84 10.47
C ALA A 54 7.06 12.71 11.69
N LYS A 55 8.03 12.87 12.60
CA LYS A 55 7.92 13.75 13.78
C LYS A 55 7.76 15.22 13.39
N GLU A 56 8.48 15.65 12.35
CA GLU A 56 8.36 17.00 11.77
C GLU A 56 7.09 17.18 10.93
N ARG A 57 6.27 16.13 10.77
CA ARG A 57 5.04 16.10 9.95
C ARG A 57 5.28 16.41 8.47
N VAL A 58 6.50 16.21 7.97
CA VAL A 58 6.87 16.33 6.56
C VAL A 58 6.33 15.16 5.75
N ILE A 59 6.33 13.97 6.35
CA ILE A 59 5.72 12.76 5.80
C ILE A 59 4.62 12.25 6.72
N ALA A 60 3.63 11.59 6.14
CA ALA A 60 2.62 10.83 6.86
C ALA A 60 2.47 9.45 6.22
N PHE A 61 2.24 8.44 7.06
CA PHE A 61 1.95 7.08 6.59
C PHE A 61 0.48 6.95 6.20
N TRP A 62 -0.43 7.46 7.03
CA TRP A 62 -1.87 7.40 6.81
C TRP A 62 -2.53 8.72 7.18
N VAL A 63 -3.66 9.01 6.53
CA VAL A 63 -4.58 10.05 6.97
C VAL A 63 -5.72 9.38 7.71
N ASP A 64 -6.20 9.96 8.80
CA ASP A 64 -7.34 9.44 9.57
C ASP A 64 -8.65 9.67 8.81
N PHE A 65 -8.82 8.92 7.72
CA PHE A 65 -9.92 9.00 6.77
C PHE A 65 -10.27 7.60 6.30
N ILE A 66 -11.58 7.31 6.20
CA ILE A 66 -12.10 6.00 5.81
C ILE A 66 -11.55 5.62 4.42
N GLY A 67 -10.94 4.44 4.31
CA GLY A 67 -10.30 3.96 3.08
C GLY A 67 -8.88 4.50 2.83
N ARG A 68 -8.35 5.36 3.69
CA ARG A 68 -6.94 5.82 3.66
C ARG A 68 -6.12 5.41 4.89
N ARG A 69 -6.73 4.62 5.77
CA ARG A 69 -6.10 3.94 6.90
C ARG A 69 -6.44 2.45 6.83
N PRO A 70 -5.51 1.54 7.15
CA PRO A 70 -5.82 0.12 7.30
C PRO A 70 -6.94 -0.13 8.32
N LEU A 71 -7.63 -1.26 8.20
CA LEU A 71 -8.59 -1.71 9.21
C LEU A 71 -7.92 -1.78 10.58
N LYS A 72 -8.66 -1.45 11.65
CA LYS A 72 -8.11 -1.33 13.01
C LYS A 72 -7.37 -2.59 13.49
N ASP A 73 -7.84 -3.75 13.06
CA ASP A 73 -7.31 -5.05 13.48
C ASP A 73 -6.26 -5.62 12.49
N PHE A 74 -5.91 -4.87 11.44
CA PHE A 74 -4.91 -5.28 10.47
C PHE A 74 -3.51 -4.87 10.94
N ASP A 75 -2.66 -5.85 11.25
CA ASP A 75 -1.24 -5.65 11.53
C ASP A 75 -0.49 -5.30 10.23
N TYR A 76 -0.45 -4.00 9.94
CA TYR A 76 0.21 -3.49 8.74
C TYR A 76 1.74 -3.54 8.85
N GLU A 77 2.33 -3.47 10.04
CA GLU A 77 3.78 -3.50 10.20
C GLU A 77 4.36 -4.86 9.83
N ARG A 78 3.60 -5.94 10.06
CA ARG A 78 3.97 -7.30 9.66
C ARG A 78 3.34 -7.73 8.34
N GLY A 79 2.47 -6.89 7.76
CA GLY A 79 1.71 -7.20 6.56
C GLY A 79 2.56 -7.21 5.27
N PRO A 80 2.22 -8.09 4.31
CA PRO A 80 2.98 -8.24 3.05
C PRO A 80 2.99 -6.99 2.17
N ILE A 81 1.97 -6.12 2.30
CA ILE A 81 1.88 -4.85 1.55
C ILE A 81 2.84 -3.80 2.10
N PHE A 82 3.21 -3.89 3.38
CA PHE A 82 4.11 -2.90 3.99
C PHE A 82 5.57 -3.30 3.85
N ASN A 83 5.85 -4.60 4.01
CA ASN A 83 7.20 -5.15 3.88
C ASN A 83 7.58 -5.52 2.44
N TRP A 84 6.63 -5.46 1.51
CA TRP A 84 6.84 -5.70 0.07
C TRP A 84 7.41 -7.08 -0.27
N GLU A 85 7.33 -8.04 0.64
CA GLU A 85 7.95 -9.37 0.48
C GLU A 85 7.15 -10.32 -0.42
N GLN A 86 5.86 -10.04 -0.67
CA GLN A 86 4.97 -10.99 -1.36
C GLN A 86 4.24 -10.41 -2.58
N VAL A 87 4.43 -9.13 -2.90
CA VAL A 87 3.60 -8.43 -3.90
C VAL A 87 4.17 -8.53 -5.33
N LEU A 88 5.40 -9.03 -5.47
CA LEU A 88 6.13 -9.15 -6.75
C LEU A 88 6.02 -10.52 -7.44
N ARG A 89 5.07 -11.38 -7.03
CA ARG A 89 4.74 -12.59 -7.81
C ARG A 89 3.66 -12.32 -8.87
#